data_AF-A0A927JKW8-F1
#
_entry.id   AF-A0A927JKW8-F1
#
_cell.length_a   1.000
_cell.length_b   1.000
_cell.length_c   1.000
_cell.angle_alpha   90.00
_cell.angle_beta   90.00
_cell.angle_gamma   90.00
#
_symmetry.space_group_name_H-M   'P 1'
#
loop_
_entity.id
_entity.type
_entity.pdbx_description
1 polymer ?
#
loop_
_entity_poly.entity_id
_entity_poly.type
_entity_poly.pdbx_seq_one_letter_code
_entity_poly.pdbx_strand_id
1 'polypeptide(L)'
;MSDLQDYIDNNGGLHSPDDSVIPIIELLKRSVASRVAQGQRNGGPMKLTVLVVNSMTANAAAGSDEESDYIFLSNGVLTLLPNLFRALLSHPDILPHIGDPTRCTPFVSSRSASDLGDDATGWTVPFPEDPPRQRLHAKLSFLALQYVFLHEFAHIYNGHTDWLRDHGKLSLISEVAVPSIEKFSGIDRQTIEWDADSSAIQMLLEHVLQPKVDHVDGISRWDIPDGNGFGTMREGIYACILACQVIHMLYETFEAIPLDDITDAEHPHPAARQHEVFATIANVLSYRTGWDFEEVADLSGDAITGLYGAWTKVFNDDFAWPRMLADPDVIDLNVTLIERYTEQWALIRDELDKLKRGGQLAPAYPKPNPAFPDNSPYLYSKRQKPDEAE
;
A
#
# COMPACT_ATOMS: atom_id res chain seq x y z
N MET A 1 4.35 -19.43 18.28
CA MET A 1 5.77 -19.78 17.98
C MET A 1 5.88 -20.78 16.84
N SER A 2 5.01 -21.80 16.71
CA SER A 2 5.03 -22.71 15.54
C SER A 2 4.94 -21.94 14.22
N ASP A 3 3.94 -21.07 14.05
CA ASP A 3 3.63 -20.51 12.73
C ASP A 3 4.72 -19.55 12.22
N LEU A 4 5.37 -18.79 13.11
CA LEU A 4 6.49 -17.92 12.74
C LEU A 4 7.70 -18.73 12.28
N GLN A 5 8.03 -19.81 13.00
CA GLN A 5 9.13 -20.68 12.62
C GLN A 5 8.80 -21.44 11.34
N ASP A 6 7.58 -21.94 11.21
CA ASP A 6 7.09 -22.62 9.99
C ASP A 6 7.17 -21.67 8.79
N TYR A 7 6.80 -20.40 8.94
CA TYR A 7 6.95 -19.41 7.87
C TYR A 7 8.41 -19.19 7.49
N ILE A 8 9.30 -19.03 8.47
CA ILE A 8 10.75 -18.89 8.22
C ILE A 8 11.27 -20.11 7.47
N ASP A 9 10.94 -21.32 7.92
CA ASP A 9 11.43 -22.56 7.34
C ASP A 9 10.88 -22.79 5.92
N ASN A 10 9.60 -22.50 5.70
CA ASN A 10 8.97 -22.59 4.37
C ASN A 10 9.52 -21.54 3.39
N ASN A 11 10.10 -20.45 3.88
CA ASN A 11 10.72 -19.39 3.09
C ASN A 11 12.25 -19.46 3.06
N GLY A 12 12.82 -20.66 3.22
CA GLY A 12 14.25 -20.91 3.05
C GLY A 12 15.13 -20.46 4.21
N GLY A 13 14.53 -20.15 5.37
CA GLY A 13 15.22 -19.72 6.58
C GLY A 13 15.47 -18.21 6.64
N LEU A 14 16.08 -17.78 7.75
CA LEU A 14 16.53 -16.41 7.91
C LEU A 14 17.76 -16.16 7.04
N HIS A 15 17.69 -15.10 6.23
CA HIS A 15 18.84 -14.59 5.52
C HIS A 15 19.58 -13.62 6.44
N SER A 16 20.90 -13.79 6.57
CA SER A 16 21.74 -12.71 7.11
C SER A 16 21.83 -11.65 6.01
N PRO A 17 21.16 -10.49 6.14
CA PRO A 17 21.18 -9.49 5.09
C PRO A 17 22.62 -9.11 4.77
N ASP A 18 22.93 -9.01 3.50
CA ASP A 18 24.22 -8.50 3.07
C ASP A 18 24.38 -7.00 3.41
N ASP A 19 25.61 -6.49 3.27
CA ASP A 19 25.94 -5.10 3.57
C ASP A 19 25.11 -4.08 2.74
N SER A 20 24.50 -4.50 1.64
CA SER A 20 23.67 -3.64 0.79
C SER A 20 22.22 -3.54 1.25
N VAL A 21 21.70 -4.57 1.92
CA VAL A 21 20.31 -4.62 2.44
C VAL A 21 20.18 -3.94 3.80
N ILE A 22 21.21 -4.03 4.66
CA ILE A 22 21.18 -3.45 6.02
C ILE A 22 20.78 -1.95 6.03
N PRO A 23 21.34 -1.08 5.18
CA PRO A 23 20.96 0.33 5.15
C PRO A 23 19.48 0.55 4.79
N ILE A 24 18.90 -0.30 3.93
CA ILE A 24 17.50 -0.22 3.53
C ILE A 24 16.60 -0.56 4.72
N ILE A 25 16.88 -1.65 5.43
CA ILE A 25 16.12 -2.04 6.63
C ILE A 25 16.18 -0.96 7.71
N GLU A 26 17.35 -0.35 7.92
CA GLU A 26 17.48 0.76 8.88
C GLU A 26 16.75 2.04 8.44
N LEU A 27 16.59 2.29 7.13
CA LEU A 27 15.73 3.37 6.64
C LEU A 27 14.24 3.06 6.88
N LEU A 28 13.80 1.83 6.60
CA LEU A 28 12.42 1.40 6.86
C LEU A 28 12.07 1.52 8.34
N LYS A 29 12.92 0.99 9.24
CA LYS A 29 12.75 1.11 10.70
C LYS A 29 12.69 2.56 11.16
N ARG A 30 13.54 3.43 10.62
CA ARG A 30 13.51 4.87 10.94
C ARG A 30 12.19 5.53 10.57
N SER A 31 11.54 5.08 9.50
CA SER A 31 10.26 5.66 9.05
C SER A 31 9.11 5.44 10.05
N VAL A 32 9.19 4.40 10.89
CA VAL A 32 8.18 4.08 11.92
C VAL A 32 8.70 4.27 13.35
N ALA A 33 9.94 4.74 13.54
CA ALA A 33 10.59 4.78 14.85
C ALA A 33 9.80 5.58 15.91
N SER A 34 9.17 6.69 15.52
CA SER A 34 8.34 7.49 16.43
C SER A 34 7.09 6.73 16.89
N ARG A 35 6.43 6.00 15.97
CA ARG A 35 5.26 5.17 16.25
C ARG A 35 5.62 3.97 17.13
N VAL A 36 6.74 3.29 16.84
CA VAL A 36 7.26 2.20 17.69
C VAL A 36 7.58 2.69 19.10
N ALA A 37 8.22 3.86 19.24
CA ALA A 37 8.56 4.43 20.55
C ALA A 37 7.35 4.82 21.40
N GLN A 38 6.22 5.16 20.76
CA GLN A 38 4.96 5.48 21.41
C GLN A 38 4.07 4.25 21.60
N GLY A 39 4.31 3.20 20.83
CA GLY A 39 3.55 1.97 20.84
C GLY A 39 3.70 1.19 22.14
N GLN A 40 2.62 0.56 22.56
CA GLN A 40 2.56 -0.33 23.72
C GLN A 40 1.96 -1.67 23.33
N ARG A 41 2.37 -2.70 24.05
CA ARG A 41 1.84 -4.05 23.92
C ARG A 41 1.76 -4.69 25.29
N ASN A 42 0.58 -5.20 25.67
CA ASN A 42 0.36 -5.84 26.98
C ASN A 42 0.84 -4.98 28.18
N GLY A 43 0.69 -3.65 28.07
CA GLY A 43 1.15 -2.68 29.07
C GLY A 43 2.66 -2.40 29.08
N GLY A 44 3.46 -3.07 28.24
CA GLY A 44 4.88 -2.79 28.00
C GLY A 44 5.12 -2.00 26.72
N PRO A 45 6.35 -1.54 26.46
CA PRO A 45 6.70 -0.89 25.20
C PRO A 45 6.64 -1.87 24.03
N MET A 46 6.17 -1.40 22.86
CA MET A 46 6.22 -2.15 21.61
C MET A 46 7.67 -2.46 21.23
N LYS A 47 7.91 -3.68 20.72
CA LYS A 47 9.19 -4.10 20.13
C LYS A 47 8.92 -4.56 18.71
N LEU A 48 9.63 -3.96 17.75
CA LEU A 48 9.52 -4.32 16.35
C LEU A 48 10.85 -4.91 15.87
N THR A 49 10.80 -6.15 15.40
CA THR A 49 11.92 -6.83 14.75
C THR A 49 11.63 -6.94 13.26
N VAL A 50 12.61 -6.59 12.42
CA VAL A 50 12.50 -6.71 10.96
C VAL A 50 13.48 -7.77 10.51
N LEU A 51 12.98 -8.79 9.81
CA LEU A 51 13.73 -9.95 9.37
C LEU A 51 13.66 -10.08 7.84
N VAL A 52 14.73 -10.59 7.26
CA VAL A 52 14.78 -10.92 5.83
C VAL A 52 14.76 -12.43 5.68
N VAL A 53 13.83 -12.95 4.89
CA VAL A 53 13.71 -14.38 4.59
C VAL A 53 14.34 -14.71 3.25
N ASN A 54 14.96 -15.88 3.16
CA ASN A 54 15.68 -16.33 1.97
C ASN A 54 14.75 -16.91 0.89
N SER A 55 13.76 -16.12 0.50
CA SER A 55 12.81 -16.42 -0.58
C SER A 55 12.95 -15.40 -1.70
N MET A 56 12.98 -15.87 -2.96
CA MET A 56 13.02 -15.02 -4.16
C MET A 56 11.63 -14.71 -4.71
N THR A 57 10.59 -15.29 -4.12
CA THR A 57 9.19 -14.87 -4.31
C THR A 57 9.00 -13.51 -3.66
N ALA A 58 8.42 -12.55 -4.37
CA ALA A 58 8.14 -11.21 -3.85
C ALA A 58 6.99 -11.30 -2.83
N ASN A 59 7.31 -11.18 -1.55
CA ASN A 59 6.34 -11.33 -0.47
C ASN A 59 6.79 -10.56 0.78
N ALA A 60 5.83 -10.25 1.63
CA ALA A 60 6.03 -9.76 2.97
C ALA A 60 5.01 -10.40 3.92
N ALA A 61 5.30 -10.30 5.22
CA ALA A 61 4.39 -10.80 6.24
C ALA A 61 4.58 -10.06 7.56
N ALA A 62 3.51 -10.04 8.35
CA ALA A 62 3.45 -9.48 9.68
C ALA A 62 3.04 -10.55 10.68
N GLY A 63 3.70 -10.59 11.84
CA GLY A 63 3.35 -11.52 12.89
C GLY A 63 3.77 -11.04 14.27
N SER A 64 3.25 -11.71 15.29
CA SER A 64 3.44 -11.31 16.69
C SER A 64 3.51 -12.53 17.62
N ASP A 65 4.51 -12.60 18.51
CA ASP A 65 4.57 -13.59 19.61
C ASP A 65 4.34 -12.90 20.97
N GLU A 66 4.58 -13.54 22.11
CA GLU A 66 4.34 -12.90 23.42
C GLU A 66 5.26 -11.71 23.73
N GLU A 67 6.43 -11.62 23.09
CA GLU A 67 7.50 -10.69 23.45
C GLU A 67 7.75 -9.59 22.41
N SER A 68 7.50 -9.87 21.13
CA SER A 68 7.85 -8.99 20.01
C SER A 68 6.85 -9.07 18.87
N ASP A 69 6.82 -7.99 18.10
CA ASP A 69 6.19 -7.93 16.79
C ASP A 69 7.27 -8.08 15.70
N TYR A 70 6.90 -8.66 14.56
CA TYR A 70 7.81 -9.05 13.49
C TYR A 70 7.27 -8.64 12.12
N ILE A 71 8.14 -8.03 11.31
CA ILE A 71 7.93 -7.86 9.87
C ILE A 71 8.95 -8.73 9.14
N PHE A 72 8.48 -9.52 8.19
CA PHE A 72 9.30 -10.34 7.31
C PHE A 72 9.26 -9.75 5.91
N LEU A 73 10.44 -9.55 5.32
CA LEU A 73 10.59 -9.15 3.92
C LEU A 73 11.34 -10.24 3.17
N SER A 74 10.86 -10.64 2.00
CA SER A 74 11.60 -11.59 1.17
C SER A 74 12.75 -10.92 0.40
N ASN A 75 13.79 -11.68 0.06
CA ASN A 75 14.79 -11.22 -0.91
C ASN A 75 14.17 -10.90 -2.28
N GLY A 76 13.07 -11.58 -2.62
CA GLY A 76 12.26 -11.34 -3.82
C GLY A 76 11.80 -9.89 -3.93
N VAL A 77 11.10 -9.36 -2.91
CA VAL A 77 10.58 -7.97 -2.97
C VAL A 77 11.71 -6.93 -2.98
N LEU A 78 12.79 -7.20 -2.23
CA LEU A 78 13.99 -6.34 -2.21
C LEU A 78 14.72 -6.29 -3.55
N THR A 79 14.64 -7.36 -4.35
CA THR A 79 15.29 -7.47 -5.66
C THR A 79 14.38 -6.99 -6.79
N LEU A 80 13.09 -7.32 -6.71
CA LEU A 80 12.11 -7.06 -7.75
C LEU A 80 11.86 -5.56 -7.92
N LEU A 81 11.56 -4.84 -6.84
CA LEU A 81 11.14 -3.43 -6.93
C LEU A 81 12.21 -2.50 -7.54
N PRO A 82 13.50 -2.60 -7.19
CA PRO A 82 14.56 -1.85 -7.87
C PRO A 82 14.62 -2.10 -9.38
N ASN A 83 14.52 -3.37 -9.81
CA ASN A 83 14.57 -3.72 -11.22
C ASN A 83 13.30 -3.29 -11.96
N LEU A 84 12.14 -3.39 -11.31
CA LEU A 84 10.86 -2.99 -11.87
C LEU A 84 10.81 -1.50 -12.17
N PHE A 85 11.19 -0.64 -11.23
CA PHE A 85 11.24 0.80 -11.51
C PHE A 85 12.32 1.18 -12.53
N ARG A 86 13.43 0.43 -12.64
CA ARG A 86 14.38 0.63 -13.75
C ARG A 86 13.72 0.29 -15.09
N ALA A 87 12.98 -0.81 -15.16
CA ALA A 87 12.30 -1.23 -16.39
C ALA A 87 11.23 -0.21 -16.78
N LEU A 88 10.37 0.18 -15.84
CA LEU A 88 9.33 1.17 -16.09
C LEU A 88 9.93 2.52 -16.54
N LEU A 89 10.88 3.07 -15.79
CA LEU A 89 11.48 4.38 -16.10
C LEU A 89 12.41 4.37 -17.32
N SER A 90 12.73 3.21 -17.87
CA SER A 90 13.41 3.10 -19.17
C SER A 90 12.49 3.46 -20.35
N HIS A 91 11.17 3.53 -20.13
CA HIS A 91 10.21 3.95 -21.15
C HIS A 91 9.92 5.46 -21.05
N PRO A 92 9.87 6.17 -22.19
CA PRO A 92 9.62 7.62 -22.21
C PRO A 92 8.18 8.00 -21.82
N ASP A 93 7.23 7.05 -21.90
CA ASP A 93 5.81 7.28 -21.61
C ASP A 93 5.52 7.55 -20.13
N ILE A 94 6.30 6.96 -19.22
CA ILE A 94 6.18 7.25 -17.80
C ILE A 94 6.97 8.52 -17.48
N LEU A 95 6.28 9.50 -16.88
CA LEU A 95 6.85 10.78 -16.44
C LEU A 95 7.69 11.47 -17.54
N PRO A 96 7.11 11.80 -18.71
CA PRO A 96 7.84 12.35 -19.86
C PRO A 96 8.49 13.72 -19.56
N HIS A 97 8.05 14.41 -18.50
CA HIS A 97 8.61 15.68 -18.06
C HIS A 97 9.86 15.54 -17.18
N ILE A 98 10.21 14.31 -16.74
CA ILE A 98 11.40 14.06 -15.94
C ILE A 98 12.56 13.60 -16.82
N GLY A 99 13.63 14.39 -16.79
CA GLY A 99 14.86 14.10 -17.53
C GLY A 99 14.73 14.32 -19.02
N ASP A 100 15.54 13.60 -19.81
CA ASP A 100 15.46 13.60 -21.27
C ASP A 100 14.93 12.24 -21.78
N PRO A 101 13.64 12.15 -22.17
CA PRO A 101 13.05 10.92 -22.68
C PRO A 101 13.73 10.37 -23.94
N THR A 102 14.43 11.20 -24.71
CA THR A 102 15.13 10.77 -25.93
C THR A 102 16.39 9.96 -25.65
N ARG A 103 16.88 10.00 -24.41
CA ARG A 103 18.03 9.22 -23.92
C ARG A 103 17.61 7.92 -23.24
N CYS A 104 16.32 7.58 -23.28
CA CYS A 104 15.83 6.36 -22.68
C CYS A 104 15.92 5.21 -23.69
N THR A 105 16.46 4.08 -23.26
CA THR A 105 16.43 2.83 -24.03
C THR A 105 15.37 1.91 -23.42
N PRO A 106 14.17 1.80 -24.03
CA PRO A 106 13.09 0.95 -23.56
C PRO A 106 13.52 -0.49 -23.25
N PHE A 107 13.27 -0.93 -22.02
CA PHE A 107 13.45 -2.32 -21.61
C PHE A 107 12.17 -3.11 -21.89
N VAL A 108 12.31 -4.27 -22.53
CA VAL A 108 11.22 -5.23 -22.72
C VAL A 108 11.61 -6.52 -22.00
N SER A 109 10.79 -6.92 -21.03
CA SER A 109 10.97 -8.15 -20.28
C SER A 109 10.69 -9.36 -21.16
N SER A 110 11.52 -10.39 -21.02
CA SER A 110 11.25 -11.71 -21.59
C SER A 110 10.39 -12.60 -20.68
N ARG A 111 10.04 -12.09 -19.49
CA ARG A 111 9.26 -12.77 -18.45
C ARG A 111 7.97 -11.98 -18.22
N SER A 112 6.88 -12.67 -17.91
CA SER A 112 5.65 -11.99 -17.48
C SER A 112 5.85 -11.35 -16.11
N ALA A 113 4.98 -10.41 -15.74
CA ALA A 113 5.00 -9.84 -14.40
C ALA A 113 4.73 -10.90 -13.33
N SER A 114 3.81 -11.83 -13.60
CA SER A 114 3.49 -12.96 -12.72
C SER A 114 4.71 -13.84 -12.43
N ASP A 115 5.47 -14.22 -13.47
CA ASP A 115 6.70 -15.01 -13.30
C ASP A 115 7.72 -14.32 -12.39
N LEU A 116 7.77 -12.98 -12.40
CA LEU A 116 8.70 -12.20 -11.59
C LEU A 116 8.25 -12.09 -10.14
N GLY A 117 6.95 -12.18 -9.86
CA GLY A 117 6.41 -12.32 -8.52
C GLY A 117 6.85 -13.62 -7.87
N ASP A 118 6.74 -14.72 -8.61
CA ASP A 118 7.12 -16.05 -8.13
C ASP A 118 8.62 -16.20 -7.91
N ASP A 119 9.44 -15.62 -8.80
CA ASP A 119 10.89 -15.70 -8.71
C ASP A 119 11.60 -14.49 -9.35
N ALA A 120 12.12 -13.56 -8.54
CA ALA A 120 12.88 -12.43 -9.05
C ALA A 120 14.32 -12.78 -9.52
N THR A 121 14.75 -14.05 -9.42
CA THR A 121 16.13 -14.46 -9.73
C THR A 121 16.53 -14.18 -11.17
N GLY A 122 17.74 -13.66 -11.36
CA GLY A 122 18.34 -13.45 -12.68
C GLY A 122 17.69 -12.33 -13.50
N TRP A 123 16.62 -11.70 -13.02
CA TRP A 123 16.01 -10.57 -13.71
C TRP A 123 16.79 -9.28 -13.42
N THR A 124 17.73 -8.98 -14.30
CA THR A 124 18.58 -7.80 -14.18
C THR A 124 18.19 -6.76 -15.21
N VAL A 125 17.83 -5.57 -14.74
CA VAL A 125 17.45 -4.45 -15.61
C VAL A 125 18.56 -3.40 -15.57
N PRO A 126 19.09 -2.96 -16.74
CA PRO A 126 20.07 -1.88 -16.80
C PRO A 126 19.56 -0.59 -16.15
N PHE A 127 20.47 0.23 -15.64
CA PHE A 127 20.10 1.55 -15.18
C PHE A 127 19.65 2.43 -16.35
N PRO A 128 18.64 3.30 -16.15
CA PRO A 128 18.31 4.34 -17.12
C PRO A 128 19.54 5.21 -17.41
N GLU A 129 19.80 5.53 -18.69
CA GLU A 129 20.95 6.33 -19.10
C GLU A 129 20.81 7.82 -18.71
N ASP A 130 19.58 8.28 -18.53
CA ASP A 130 19.25 9.63 -18.08
C ASP A 130 19.45 9.77 -16.56
N PRO A 131 20.37 10.65 -16.09
CA PRO A 131 20.68 10.75 -14.66
C PRO A 131 19.51 11.19 -13.76
N PRO A 132 18.61 12.12 -14.16
CA PRO A 132 17.36 12.37 -13.44
C PRO A 132 16.51 11.11 -13.23
N ARG A 133 16.25 10.32 -14.28
CA ARG A 133 15.52 9.05 -14.17
C ARG A 133 16.27 8.01 -13.34
N GLN A 134 17.60 7.99 -13.41
CA GLN A 134 18.43 7.15 -12.54
C GLN A 134 18.31 7.57 -11.06
N ARG A 135 18.14 8.84 -10.71
CA ARG A 135 17.86 9.21 -9.31
C ARG A 135 16.43 8.87 -8.91
N LEU A 136 15.49 9.01 -9.83
CA LEU A 136 14.08 8.76 -9.57
C LEU A 136 13.79 7.29 -9.29
N HIS A 137 14.40 6.34 -10.03
CA HIS A 137 14.14 4.91 -9.79
C HIS A 137 14.48 4.53 -8.34
N ALA A 138 15.63 4.96 -7.81
CA ALA A 138 16.02 4.65 -6.44
C ALA A 138 15.01 5.18 -5.41
N LYS A 139 14.45 6.37 -5.64
CA LYS A 139 13.43 6.95 -4.76
C LYS A 139 12.10 6.18 -4.85
N LEU A 140 11.60 5.90 -6.05
CA LEU A 140 10.33 5.19 -6.23
C LEU A 140 10.42 3.74 -5.76
N SER A 141 11.54 3.05 -6.01
CA SER A 141 11.78 1.72 -5.47
C SER A 141 11.77 1.70 -3.95
N PHE A 142 12.40 2.71 -3.32
CA PHE A 142 12.35 2.83 -1.87
C PHE A 142 10.93 3.12 -1.36
N LEU A 143 10.18 4.02 -2.00
CA LEU A 143 8.80 4.30 -1.59
C LEU A 143 7.89 3.08 -1.75
N ALA A 144 8.03 2.30 -2.82
CA ALA A 144 7.23 1.09 -3.01
C ALA A 144 7.58 0.00 -1.99
N LEU A 145 8.87 -0.15 -1.66
CA LEU A 145 9.28 -1.03 -0.56
C LEU A 145 8.78 -0.51 0.79
N GLN A 146 8.80 0.81 0.99
CA GLN A 146 8.27 1.45 2.19
C GLN A 146 6.76 1.26 2.30
N TYR A 147 6.01 1.28 1.19
CA TYR A 147 4.59 0.94 1.16
C TYR A 147 4.35 -0.47 1.70
N VAL A 148 5.01 -1.49 1.12
CA VAL A 148 4.89 -2.89 1.57
C VAL A 148 5.23 -3.00 3.07
N PHE A 149 6.34 -2.38 3.50
CA PHE A 149 6.72 -2.36 4.91
C PHE A 149 5.68 -1.69 5.82
N LEU A 150 5.08 -0.58 5.37
CA LEU A 150 4.07 0.17 6.12
C LEU A 150 2.73 -0.57 6.19
N HIS A 151 2.40 -1.35 5.16
CA HIS A 151 1.24 -2.25 5.14
C HIS A 151 1.41 -3.34 6.22
N GLU A 152 2.54 -4.04 6.24
CA GLU A 152 2.83 -5.03 7.30
C GLU A 152 2.89 -4.39 8.69
N PHE A 153 3.46 -3.19 8.78
CA PHE A 153 3.46 -2.43 10.02
C PHE A 153 2.05 -2.08 10.48
N ALA A 154 1.11 -1.79 9.57
CA ALA A 154 -0.28 -1.48 9.92
C ALA A 154 -0.99 -2.70 10.52
N HIS A 155 -0.78 -3.91 9.98
CA HIS A 155 -1.32 -5.13 10.59
C HIS A 155 -0.90 -5.33 12.06
N ILE A 156 0.33 -4.94 12.39
CA ILE A 156 0.82 -4.97 13.77
C ILE A 156 0.25 -3.80 14.56
N TYR A 157 0.43 -2.58 14.06
CA TYR A 157 0.17 -1.35 14.78
C TYR A 157 -1.31 -1.16 15.07
N ASN A 158 -2.19 -1.59 14.16
CA ASN A 158 -3.65 -1.52 14.30
C ASN A 158 -4.24 -2.75 15.01
N GLY A 159 -3.41 -3.74 15.38
CA GLY A 159 -3.82 -4.90 16.17
C GLY A 159 -4.41 -6.06 15.38
N HIS A 160 -4.32 -6.06 14.03
CA HIS A 160 -4.85 -7.12 13.18
C HIS A 160 -4.21 -8.48 13.49
N THR A 161 -2.89 -8.53 13.69
CA THR A 161 -2.17 -9.78 14.01
C THR A 161 -2.64 -10.41 15.33
N ASP A 162 -2.91 -9.60 16.36
CA ASP A 162 -3.44 -10.11 17.63
C ASP A 162 -4.92 -10.50 17.51
N TRP A 163 -5.70 -9.73 16.75
CA TRP A 163 -7.11 -10.03 16.54
C TRP A 163 -7.33 -11.34 15.81
N LEU A 164 -6.54 -11.61 14.76
CA LEU A 164 -6.58 -12.87 14.04
C LEU A 164 -6.13 -14.05 14.91
N ARG A 165 -5.16 -13.83 15.80
CA ARG A 165 -4.73 -14.85 16.76
C ARG A 165 -5.86 -15.20 17.73
N ASP A 166 -6.52 -14.18 18.27
CA ASP A 166 -7.56 -14.37 19.28
C ASP A 166 -8.81 -15.06 18.70
N HIS A 167 -9.12 -14.83 17.42
CA HIS A 167 -10.32 -15.36 16.77
C HIS A 167 -10.08 -16.67 15.99
N GLY A 168 -8.96 -16.78 15.26
CA GLY A 168 -8.67 -17.91 14.38
C GLY A 168 -7.35 -18.64 14.65
N LYS A 169 -6.62 -18.25 15.71
CA LYS A 169 -5.31 -18.83 16.08
C LYS A 169 -4.22 -18.62 15.03
N LEU A 170 -4.34 -17.61 14.18
CA LEU A 170 -3.24 -17.19 13.29
C LEU A 170 -2.33 -16.20 13.99
N SER A 171 -1.04 -16.48 14.04
CA SER A 171 -0.04 -15.51 14.52
C SER A 171 0.66 -14.72 13.40
N LEU A 172 0.28 -14.95 12.15
CA LEU A 172 0.91 -14.40 10.95
C LEU A 172 -0.14 -14.03 9.89
N ILE A 173 0.07 -12.90 9.22
CA ILE A 173 -0.61 -12.46 7.99
C ILE A 173 0.46 -12.39 6.90
N SER A 174 0.18 -12.95 5.73
CA SER A 174 1.05 -12.83 4.56
C SER A 174 0.19 -12.45 3.36
N GLU A 175 0.75 -11.63 2.48
CA GLU A 175 0.12 -11.22 1.22
C GLU A 175 -0.10 -12.40 0.24
N VAL A 176 0.53 -13.55 0.49
CA VAL A 176 0.26 -14.79 -0.26
C VAL A 176 -0.63 -15.70 0.58
N ALA A 177 -1.75 -16.13 -0.03
CA ALA A 177 -2.86 -16.86 0.60
C ALA A 177 -2.45 -17.85 1.72
N VAL A 178 -3.14 -17.72 2.85
CA VAL A 178 -3.04 -18.64 3.99
C VAL A 178 -4.31 -19.49 3.98
N PRO A 179 -4.23 -20.83 4.09
CA PRO A 179 -5.41 -21.69 3.97
C PRO A 179 -6.64 -21.16 4.72
N SER A 180 -7.80 -21.18 4.06
CA SER A 180 -9.03 -20.63 4.59
C SER A 180 -9.34 -21.18 5.99
N ILE A 181 -9.67 -20.27 6.91
CA ILE A 181 -10.00 -20.61 8.29
C ILE A 181 -11.50 -20.53 8.44
N GLU A 182 -12.13 -21.63 8.84
CA GLU A 182 -13.58 -21.76 9.02
C GLU A 182 -14.24 -20.68 9.91
N LYS A 183 -13.45 -19.88 10.63
CA LYS A 183 -13.92 -18.87 11.58
C LYS A 183 -13.96 -17.44 11.06
N PHE A 184 -13.28 -17.13 9.95
CA PHE A 184 -13.31 -15.79 9.38
C PHE A 184 -14.09 -15.81 8.09
N SER A 185 -14.97 -14.83 7.93
CA SER A 185 -15.55 -14.56 6.62
C SER A 185 -14.51 -13.89 5.72
N GLY A 186 -14.65 -14.03 4.39
CA GLY A 186 -13.80 -13.28 3.45
C GLY A 186 -13.85 -11.78 3.72
N ILE A 187 -15.03 -11.25 4.09
CA ILE A 187 -15.20 -9.83 4.39
C ILE A 187 -14.41 -9.37 5.63
N ASP A 188 -14.23 -10.21 6.65
CA ASP A 188 -13.39 -9.88 7.81
C ASP A 188 -11.95 -9.62 7.38
N ARG A 189 -11.40 -10.53 6.57
CA ARG A 189 -10.02 -10.44 6.09
C ARG A 189 -9.85 -9.25 5.16
N GLN A 190 -10.74 -9.09 4.20
CA GLN A 190 -10.67 -7.95 3.28
C GLN A 190 -10.78 -6.61 4.01
N THR A 191 -11.55 -6.52 5.08
CA THR A 191 -11.68 -5.28 5.87
C THR A 191 -10.38 -4.92 6.58
N ILE A 192 -9.66 -5.89 7.16
CA ILE A 192 -8.37 -5.61 7.81
C ILE A 192 -7.26 -5.32 6.80
N GLU A 193 -7.31 -5.91 5.61
CA GLU A 193 -6.42 -5.56 4.49
C GLU A 193 -6.68 -4.15 3.99
N TRP A 194 -7.96 -3.78 3.83
CA TRP A 194 -8.36 -2.43 3.42
C TRP A 194 -7.90 -1.36 4.42
N ASP A 195 -8.00 -1.62 5.74
CA ASP A 195 -7.44 -0.74 6.77
C ASP A 195 -5.91 -0.68 6.74
N ALA A 196 -5.23 -1.81 6.47
CA ALA A 196 -3.78 -1.87 6.35
C ALA A 196 -3.27 -1.05 5.15
N ASP A 197 -3.88 -1.21 3.98
CA ASP A 197 -3.60 -0.42 2.78
C ASP A 197 -3.81 1.07 3.03
N SER A 198 -4.99 1.44 3.55
CA SER A 198 -5.34 2.84 3.83
C SER A 198 -4.35 3.49 4.80
N SER A 199 -3.97 2.75 5.86
CA SER A 199 -2.97 3.18 6.84
C SER A 199 -1.59 3.34 6.21
N ALA A 200 -1.17 2.38 5.37
CA ALA A 200 0.11 2.43 4.68
C ALA A 200 0.21 3.62 3.71
N ILE A 201 -0.84 3.85 2.91
CA ILE A 201 -0.94 5.01 2.01
C ILE A 201 -0.83 6.31 2.79
N GLN A 202 -1.59 6.46 3.89
CA GLN A 202 -1.54 7.68 4.71
C GLN A 202 -0.13 7.89 5.29
N MET A 203 0.48 6.86 5.87
CA MET A 203 1.84 6.95 6.45
C MET A 203 2.90 7.28 5.39
N LEU A 204 2.77 6.73 4.19
CA LEU A 204 3.66 7.01 3.07
C LEU A 204 3.49 8.46 2.60
N LEU A 205 2.24 8.94 2.50
CA LEU A 205 1.93 10.32 2.12
C LEU A 205 2.47 11.31 3.15
N GLU A 206 2.34 11.03 4.45
CA GLU A 206 2.96 11.81 5.53
C GLU A 206 4.49 11.87 5.37
N HIS A 207 5.13 10.73 5.06
CA HIS A 207 6.57 10.66 4.85
C HIS A 207 7.03 11.51 3.66
N VAL A 208 6.30 11.43 2.54
CA VAL A 208 6.65 12.11 1.30
C VAL A 208 6.41 13.62 1.40
N LEU A 209 5.28 14.03 1.98
CA LEU A 209 4.87 15.44 2.04
C LEU A 209 5.43 16.19 3.27
N GLN A 210 5.83 15.46 4.32
CA GLN A 210 6.37 16.02 5.56
C GLN A 210 5.53 17.19 6.12
N PRO A 211 4.20 17.02 6.26
CA PRO A 211 3.33 18.09 6.69
C PRO A 211 3.68 18.55 8.10
N LYS A 212 3.52 19.85 8.37
CA LYS A 212 3.39 20.32 9.75
C LYS A 212 1.97 20.01 10.20
N VAL A 213 1.86 19.30 11.32
CA VAL A 213 0.56 18.87 11.84
C VAL A 213 0.15 19.75 13.00
N ASP A 214 -1.03 20.37 12.89
CA ASP A 214 -1.75 20.97 14.01
C ASP A 214 -3.11 20.30 14.20
N HIS A 215 -3.90 20.77 15.17
CA HIS A 215 -5.19 20.18 15.51
C HIS A 215 -6.26 21.25 15.66
N VAL A 216 -7.42 21.02 15.05
CA VAL A 216 -8.64 21.83 15.18
C VAL A 216 -9.72 20.93 15.75
N ASP A 217 -10.22 21.24 16.95
CA ASP A 217 -11.18 20.42 17.70
C ASP A 217 -10.77 18.94 17.83
N GLY A 218 -9.47 18.70 18.02
CA GLY A 218 -8.90 17.36 18.16
C GLY A 218 -8.70 16.60 16.85
N ILE A 219 -9.06 17.18 15.70
CA ILE A 219 -8.83 16.61 14.37
C ILE A 219 -7.56 17.24 13.77
N SER A 220 -6.66 16.39 13.29
CA SER A 220 -5.39 16.85 12.70
C SER A 220 -5.62 17.59 11.39
N ARG A 221 -4.91 18.70 11.19
CA ARG A 221 -4.82 19.48 9.96
C ARG A 221 -3.36 19.57 9.53
N TRP A 222 -3.13 19.54 8.22
CA TRP A 222 -1.82 19.49 7.60
C TRP A 222 -1.53 20.80 6.88
N ASP A 223 -0.39 21.41 7.24
CA ASP A 223 0.25 22.49 6.49
C ASP A 223 1.43 21.89 5.71
N ILE A 224 1.25 21.74 4.39
CA ILE A 224 2.20 21.06 3.51
C ILE A 224 3.17 22.09 2.92
N PRO A 225 4.50 21.89 3.06
CA PRO A 225 5.46 22.79 2.45
C PRO A 225 5.38 22.75 0.91
N ASP A 226 5.62 23.89 0.25
CA ASP A 226 5.63 24.00 -1.21
C ASP A 226 6.60 23.00 -1.89
N GLY A 227 7.69 22.66 -1.19
CA GLY A 227 8.70 21.72 -1.64
C GLY A 227 8.94 20.57 -0.67
N ASN A 228 9.30 19.41 -1.22
CA ASN A 228 9.61 18.18 -0.49
C ASN A 228 10.81 17.45 -1.13
N GLY A 229 11.12 16.24 -0.64
CA GLY A 229 12.22 15.42 -1.16
C GLY A 229 12.11 15.02 -2.64
N PHE A 230 10.96 15.23 -3.27
CA PHE A 230 10.64 14.91 -4.66
C PHE A 230 10.50 16.14 -5.57
N GLY A 231 10.58 17.36 -5.02
CA GLY A 231 10.36 18.59 -5.76
C GLY A 231 9.19 19.34 -5.14
N THR A 232 8.10 19.48 -5.87
CA THR A 232 6.83 20.11 -5.46
C THR A 232 5.91 19.15 -4.72
N MET A 233 4.87 19.67 -4.06
CA MET A 233 3.79 18.86 -3.50
C MET A 233 3.18 17.90 -4.52
N ARG A 234 2.89 18.37 -5.75
CA ARG A 234 2.33 17.54 -6.83
C ARG A 234 3.27 16.37 -7.19
N GLU A 235 4.57 16.63 -7.33
CA GLU A 235 5.57 15.58 -7.62
C GLU A 235 5.69 14.56 -6.48
N GLY A 236 5.54 14.98 -5.23
CA GLY A 236 5.46 14.08 -4.08
C GLY A 236 4.23 13.16 -4.15
N ILE A 237 3.06 13.71 -4.45
CA ILE A 237 1.83 12.93 -4.58
C ILE A 237 1.92 11.96 -5.77
N TYR A 238 2.44 12.41 -6.91
CA TYR A 238 2.75 11.52 -8.05
C TYR A 238 3.63 10.34 -7.62
N ALA A 239 4.70 10.60 -6.88
CA ALA A 239 5.61 9.55 -6.42
C ALA A 239 4.92 8.55 -5.48
N CYS A 240 4.05 9.03 -4.59
CA CYS A 240 3.24 8.19 -3.72
C CYS A 240 2.29 7.29 -4.52
N ILE A 241 1.55 7.88 -5.47
CA ILE A 241 0.62 7.14 -6.33
C ILE A 241 1.35 6.06 -7.12
N LEU A 242 2.45 6.40 -7.80
CA LEU A 242 3.22 5.44 -8.58
C LEU A 242 3.78 4.30 -7.72
N ALA A 243 4.27 4.61 -6.53
CA ALA A 243 4.79 3.62 -5.60
C ALA A 243 3.71 2.61 -5.17
N CYS A 244 2.53 3.09 -4.77
CA CYS A 244 1.44 2.21 -4.36
C CYS A 244 0.83 1.44 -5.55
N GLN A 245 0.60 2.10 -6.69
CA GLN A 245 -0.03 1.48 -7.85
C GLN A 245 0.79 0.32 -8.41
N VAL A 246 2.12 0.47 -8.50
CA VAL A 246 2.99 -0.62 -8.99
C VAL A 246 2.85 -1.89 -8.15
N ILE A 247 2.66 -1.77 -6.83
CA ILE A 247 2.47 -2.93 -5.95
C ILE A 247 1.13 -3.61 -6.22
N HIS A 248 0.05 -2.86 -6.33
CA HIS A 248 -1.26 -3.45 -6.61
C HIS A 248 -1.38 -4.02 -8.02
N MET A 249 -0.66 -3.45 -9.00
CA MET A 249 -0.53 -4.04 -10.33
C MET A 249 0.21 -5.37 -10.28
N LEU A 250 1.24 -5.52 -9.44
CA LEU A 250 1.89 -6.80 -9.22
C LEU A 250 0.89 -7.82 -8.63
N TYR A 251 0.12 -7.44 -7.61
CA TYR A 251 -0.88 -8.31 -7.00
C TYR A 251 -1.95 -8.76 -7.99
N GLU A 252 -2.41 -7.88 -8.88
CA GLU A 252 -3.33 -8.27 -9.96
C GLU A 252 -2.74 -9.37 -10.87
N THR A 253 -1.44 -9.33 -11.12
CA THR A 253 -0.77 -10.36 -11.91
C THR A 253 -0.51 -11.67 -11.15
N PHE A 254 -0.61 -11.64 -9.82
CA PHE A 254 -0.40 -12.81 -8.95
C PHE A 254 -1.72 -13.48 -8.58
N GLU A 255 -2.77 -12.69 -8.38
CA GLU A 255 -4.06 -13.10 -7.86
C GLU A 255 -5.15 -12.78 -8.89
N ALA A 256 -5.29 -13.67 -9.89
CA ALA A 256 -6.41 -13.60 -10.83
C ALA A 256 -7.72 -14.03 -10.12
N ILE A 257 -8.31 -13.13 -9.33
CA ILE A 257 -9.57 -13.36 -8.62
C ILE A 257 -10.73 -13.06 -9.59
N PRO A 258 -11.60 -14.04 -9.89
CA PRO A 258 -12.81 -13.79 -10.65
C PRO A 258 -13.75 -12.81 -9.92
N LEU A 259 -14.43 -11.92 -10.65
CA LEU A 259 -15.31 -10.91 -10.05
C LEU A 259 -16.49 -11.50 -9.27
N ASP A 260 -16.88 -12.74 -9.56
CA ASP A 260 -17.98 -13.45 -8.90
C ASP A 260 -17.62 -14.08 -7.55
N ASP A 261 -16.33 -14.17 -7.20
CA ASP A 261 -15.84 -14.83 -5.96
C ASP A 261 -15.33 -13.83 -4.91
N ILE A 262 -15.60 -12.53 -5.10
CA ILE A 262 -14.96 -11.50 -4.28
C ILE A 262 -15.39 -11.57 -2.82
N THR A 263 -16.58 -12.06 -2.49
CA THR A 263 -17.06 -12.02 -1.10
C THR A 263 -16.35 -12.99 -0.18
N ASP A 264 -15.83 -14.07 -0.73
CA ASP A 264 -15.17 -15.15 0.00
C ASP A 264 -13.64 -15.08 -0.15
N ALA A 265 -13.15 -14.17 -1.00
CA ALA A 265 -11.73 -13.92 -1.20
C ALA A 265 -11.04 -13.48 0.10
N GLU A 266 -9.78 -13.85 0.22
CA GLU A 266 -8.93 -13.55 1.36
C GLU A 266 -8.43 -12.11 1.38
N HIS A 267 -8.26 -11.53 0.21
CA HIS A 267 -7.76 -10.17 -0.01
C HIS A 267 -8.78 -9.37 -0.84
N PRO A 268 -8.84 -8.04 -0.67
CA PRO A 268 -9.66 -7.21 -1.53
C PRO A 268 -9.20 -7.40 -2.99
N HIS A 269 -10.14 -7.43 -3.92
CA HIS A 269 -9.80 -7.59 -5.33
C HIS A 269 -8.76 -6.52 -5.74
N PRO A 270 -7.67 -6.86 -6.46
CA PRO A 270 -6.61 -5.91 -6.82
C PRO A 270 -7.13 -4.62 -7.46
N ALA A 271 -8.16 -4.74 -8.29
CA ALA A 271 -8.95 -3.61 -8.79
C ALA A 271 -9.41 -2.60 -7.75
N ALA A 272 -10.05 -3.11 -6.69
CA ALA A 272 -10.58 -2.31 -5.60
C ALA A 272 -9.44 -1.61 -4.87
N ARG A 273 -8.35 -2.34 -4.59
CA ARG A 273 -7.14 -1.78 -3.94
C ARG A 273 -6.52 -0.65 -4.79
N GLN A 274 -6.47 -0.80 -6.11
CA GLN A 274 -5.99 0.27 -7.01
C GLN A 274 -6.87 1.52 -6.95
N HIS A 275 -8.20 1.38 -6.96
CA HIS A 275 -9.10 2.52 -6.76
C HIS A 275 -8.92 3.16 -5.39
N GLU A 276 -8.70 2.34 -4.36
CA GLU A 276 -8.53 2.79 -2.98
C GLU A 276 -7.30 3.67 -2.80
N VAL A 277 -6.19 3.40 -3.50
CA VAL A 277 -5.01 4.29 -3.47
C VAL A 277 -5.40 5.73 -3.80
N PHE A 278 -6.21 5.95 -4.83
CA PHE A 278 -6.64 7.30 -5.20
C PHE A 278 -7.63 7.86 -4.20
N ALA A 279 -8.63 7.06 -3.82
CA ALA A 279 -9.67 7.47 -2.89
C ALA A 279 -9.06 7.88 -1.54
N THR A 280 -8.15 7.07 -0.98
CA THR A 280 -7.44 7.38 0.26
C THR A 280 -6.57 8.63 0.13
N ILE A 281 -5.75 8.77 -0.92
CA ILE A 281 -4.91 9.97 -1.08
C ILE A 281 -5.77 11.24 -1.21
N ALA A 282 -6.80 11.21 -2.05
CA ALA A 282 -7.71 12.32 -2.24
C ALA A 282 -8.51 12.65 -0.97
N ASN A 283 -9.01 11.65 -0.26
CA ASN A 283 -9.69 11.83 1.02
C ASN A 283 -8.74 12.42 2.07
N VAL A 284 -7.52 11.89 2.22
CA VAL A 284 -6.54 12.42 3.19
C VAL A 284 -6.22 13.87 2.88
N LEU A 285 -5.92 14.21 1.63
CA LEU A 285 -5.59 15.58 1.25
C LEU A 285 -6.78 16.52 1.43
N SER A 286 -7.96 16.14 0.93
CA SER A 286 -9.17 16.96 1.06
C SER A 286 -9.55 17.17 2.53
N TYR A 287 -9.50 16.10 3.32
CA TYR A 287 -9.84 16.12 4.74
C TYR A 287 -8.82 16.88 5.59
N ARG A 288 -7.52 16.77 5.32
CA ARG A 288 -6.46 17.34 6.17
C ARG A 288 -6.00 18.72 5.75
N THR A 289 -6.19 19.10 4.48
CA THR A 289 -5.60 20.33 3.92
C THR A 289 -6.64 21.25 3.28
N GLY A 290 -7.86 20.77 3.05
CA GLY A 290 -8.87 21.52 2.32
C GLY A 290 -8.76 21.39 0.80
N TRP A 291 -7.83 20.58 0.28
CA TRP A 291 -7.65 20.39 -1.16
C TRP A 291 -8.90 19.87 -1.85
N ASP A 292 -9.07 20.31 -3.09
CA ASP A 292 -10.16 19.86 -3.92
C ASP A 292 -9.95 18.41 -4.34
N PHE A 293 -11.01 17.60 -4.24
CA PHE A 293 -10.95 16.18 -4.54
C PHE A 293 -10.71 15.93 -6.03
N GLU A 294 -11.34 16.72 -6.91
CA GLU A 294 -11.24 16.57 -8.37
C GLU A 294 -9.82 16.88 -8.83
N GLU A 295 -9.17 17.90 -8.25
CA GLU A 295 -7.77 18.21 -8.54
C GLU A 295 -6.80 17.05 -8.22
N VAL A 296 -7.06 16.29 -7.14
CA VAL A 296 -6.27 15.09 -6.79
C VAL A 296 -6.60 13.92 -7.71
N ALA A 297 -7.86 13.77 -8.11
CA ALA A 297 -8.29 12.75 -9.05
C ALA A 297 -7.63 12.94 -10.43
N ASP A 298 -7.58 14.18 -10.93
CA ASP A 298 -6.91 14.54 -12.19
C ASP A 298 -5.41 14.23 -12.14
N LEU A 299 -4.75 14.63 -11.04
CA LEU A 299 -3.34 14.32 -10.79
C LEU A 299 -3.07 12.81 -10.83
N SER A 300 -4.00 12.03 -10.27
CA SER A 300 -3.92 10.58 -10.26
C SER A 300 -4.07 10.01 -11.67
N GLY A 301 -5.09 10.45 -12.43
CA GLY A 301 -5.30 10.03 -13.82
C GLY A 301 -4.06 10.18 -14.70
N ASP A 302 -3.37 11.30 -14.58
CA ASP A 302 -2.11 11.56 -15.29
C ASP A 302 -0.99 10.59 -14.88
N ALA A 303 -0.86 10.28 -13.58
CA ALA A 303 0.19 9.42 -13.04
C ALA A 303 0.07 8.00 -13.59
N ILE A 304 -1.16 7.53 -13.55
CA ILE A 304 -1.59 6.19 -13.90
C ILE A 304 -1.44 5.93 -15.39
N THR A 305 -1.83 6.89 -16.22
CA THR A 305 -1.80 6.75 -17.69
C THR A 305 -0.38 6.44 -18.18
N GLY A 306 0.61 7.19 -17.68
CA GLY A 306 2.01 6.94 -18.00
C GLY A 306 2.54 5.62 -17.44
N LEU A 307 2.08 5.22 -16.25
CA LEU A 307 2.45 3.96 -15.61
C LEU A 307 1.98 2.75 -16.42
N TYR A 308 0.70 2.66 -16.79
CA TYR A 308 0.19 1.54 -17.59
C TYR A 308 0.82 1.49 -18.97
N GLY A 309 0.99 2.65 -19.62
CA GLY A 309 1.68 2.72 -20.91
C GLY A 309 3.09 2.12 -20.85
N ALA A 310 3.85 2.43 -19.79
CA ALA A 310 5.16 1.82 -19.57
C ALA A 310 5.05 0.33 -19.23
N TRP A 311 4.12 -0.07 -18.36
CA TRP A 311 3.92 -1.47 -17.96
C TRP A 311 3.62 -2.39 -19.14
N THR A 312 2.62 -2.04 -19.96
CA THR A 312 2.25 -2.79 -21.17
C THR A 312 3.44 -2.97 -22.10
N LYS A 313 4.28 -1.94 -22.25
CA LYS A 313 5.47 -2.02 -23.10
C LYS A 313 6.60 -2.84 -22.47
N VAL A 314 6.77 -2.81 -21.15
CA VAL A 314 7.75 -3.64 -20.45
C VAL A 314 7.39 -5.11 -20.56
N PHE A 315 6.13 -5.48 -20.31
CA PHE A 315 5.72 -6.89 -20.24
C PHE A 315 5.15 -7.44 -21.55
N ASN A 316 4.99 -6.59 -22.57
CA ASN A 316 4.28 -6.92 -23.80
C ASN A 316 2.90 -7.55 -23.51
N ASP A 317 2.22 -6.97 -22.52
CA ASP A 317 0.94 -7.44 -22.00
C ASP A 317 -0.11 -6.36 -22.23
N ASP A 318 -1.22 -6.74 -22.88
CA ASP A 318 -2.34 -5.85 -23.13
C ASP A 318 -3.17 -5.73 -21.85
N PHE A 319 -2.58 -5.04 -20.88
CA PHE A 319 -3.16 -4.80 -19.59
C PHE A 319 -4.40 -3.92 -19.79
N ALA A 320 -5.58 -4.54 -19.80
CA ALA A 320 -6.87 -3.91 -20.14
C ALA A 320 -7.36 -2.88 -19.09
N TRP A 321 -6.51 -2.52 -18.14
CA TRP A 321 -6.88 -1.83 -16.92
C TRP A 321 -7.47 -0.43 -17.07
N PRO A 322 -7.00 0.45 -17.99
CA PRO A 322 -7.70 1.71 -18.25
C PRO A 322 -9.17 1.50 -18.65
N ARG A 323 -9.52 0.33 -19.20
CA ARG A 323 -10.91 -0.04 -19.49
C ARG A 323 -11.61 -0.56 -18.24
N MET A 324 -10.94 -1.30 -17.36
CA MET A 324 -11.53 -1.81 -16.11
C MET A 324 -11.85 -0.69 -15.10
N LEU A 325 -10.98 0.31 -14.92
CA LEU A 325 -11.28 1.46 -14.05
C LEU A 325 -12.47 2.29 -14.54
N ALA A 326 -12.72 2.25 -15.85
CA ALA A 326 -13.84 2.92 -16.50
C ALA A 326 -15.05 2.01 -16.69
N ASP A 327 -14.94 0.73 -16.31
CA ASP A 327 -16.01 -0.25 -16.43
C ASP A 327 -17.04 0.01 -15.31
N PRO A 328 -18.30 0.33 -15.67
CA PRO A 328 -19.35 0.56 -14.68
C PRO A 328 -19.51 -0.59 -13.70
N ASP A 329 -19.34 -1.85 -14.14
CA ASP A 329 -19.53 -3.02 -13.29
C ASP A 329 -18.43 -3.11 -12.21
N VAL A 330 -17.18 -2.76 -12.56
CA VAL A 330 -16.05 -2.69 -11.61
C VAL A 330 -16.23 -1.53 -10.63
N ILE A 331 -16.73 -0.39 -11.11
CA ILE A 331 -17.02 0.77 -10.25
C ILE A 331 -18.12 0.42 -9.24
N ASP A 332 -19.23 -0.17 -9.69
CA ASP A 332 -20.37 -0.54 -8.84
C ASP A 332 -19.97 -1.61 -7.81
N LEU A 333 -19.16 -2.57 -8.24
CA LEU A 333 -18.54 -3.55 -7.35
C LEU A 333 -17.68 -2.87 -6.28
N ASN A 334 -16.78 -1.96 -6.65
CA ASN A 334 -15.92 -1.27 -5.69
C ASN A 334 -16.72 -0.45 -4.68
N VAL A 335 -17.78 0.23 -5.13
CA VAL A 335 -18.71 0.92 -4.21
C VAL A 335 -19.32 -0.07 -3.24
N THR A 336 -19.85 -1.18 -3.75
CA THR A 336 -20.46 -2.23 -2.91
C THR A 336 -19.46 -2.80 -1.89
N LEU A 337 -18.22 -3.07 -2.29
CA LEU A 337 -17.18 -3.59 -1.40
C LEU A 337 -16.82 -2.60 -0.31
N ILE A 338 -16.60 -1.33 -0.65
CA ILE A 338 -16.27 -0.29 0.33
C ILE A 338 -17.40 -0.11 1.35
N GLU A 339 -18.67 -0.21 0.92
CA GLU A 339 -19.80 -0.17 1.84
C GLU A 339 -19.75 -1.34 2.83
N ARG A 340 -19.48 -2.56 2.34
CA ARG A 340 -19.35 -3.74 3.19
C ARG A 340 -18.14 -3.67 4.11
N TYR A 341 -17.00 -3.17 3.64
CA TYR A 341 -15.82 -2.93 4.48
C TYR A 341 -16.13 -1.89 5.57
N THR A 342 -16.86 -0.83 5.24
CA THR A 342 -17.26 0.20 6.21
C THR A 342 -18.19 -0.37 7.29
N GLU A 343 -19.18 -1.16 6.89
CA GLU A 343 -20.08 -1.85 7.81
C GLU A 343 -19.33 -2.84 8.71
N GLN A 344 -18.44 -3.64 8.13
CA GLN A 344 -17.64 -4.62 8.87
C GLN A 344 -16.64 -3.93 9.80
N TRP A 345 -16.01 -2.85 9.35
CA TRP A 345 -15.12 -2.03 10.16
C TRP A 345 -15.84 -1.49 11.39
N ALA A 346 -17.09 -1.03 11.26
CA ALA A 346 -17.90 -0.59 12.38
C ALA A 346 -18.13 -1.68 13.44
N LEU A 347 -18.09 -2.96 13.05
CA LEU A 347 -18.24 -4.09 13.96
C LEU A 347 -16.93 -4.45 14.67
N ILE A 348 -15.82 -4.56 13.93
CA ILE A 348 -14.55 -5.07 14.47
C ILE A 348 -13.65 -4.01 15.11
N ARG A 349 -13.85 -2.72 14.76
CA ARG A 349 -12.96 -1.63 15.17
C ARG A 349 -12.78 -1.53 16.69
N ASP A 350 -13.84 -1.68 17.47
CA ASP A 350 -13.77 -1.55 18.93
C ASP A 350 -13.02 -2.72 19.60
N GLU A 351 -12.91 -3.86 18.93
CA GLU A 351 -12.04 -4.95 19.34
C GLU A 351 -10.58 -4.64 18.99
N LEU A 352 -10.33 -4.19 17.76
CA LEU A 352 -9.01 -3.76 17.31
C LEU A 352 -8.45 -2.60 18.14
N ASP A 353 -9.28 -1.65 18.58
CA ASP A 353 -8.83 -0.50 19.38
C ASP A 353 -8.20 -0.92 20.73
N LYS A 354 -8.57 -2.10 21.24
CA LYS A 354 -7.99 -2.70 22.46
C LYS A 354 -6.66 -3.41 22.19
N LEU A 355 -6.44 -3.81 20.95
CA LEU A 355 -5.30 -4.63 20.50
C LEU A 355 -4.21 -3.81 19.81
N LYS A 356 -4.56 -2.62 19.27
CA LYS A 356 -3.62 -1.73 18.60
C LYS A 356 -2.43 -1.38 19.49
N ARG A 357 -1.29 -1.12 18.87
CA ARG A 357 -0.08 -0.70 19.58
C ARG A 357 -0.14 0.77 19.97
N GLY A 358 -0.81 1.61 19.20
CA GLY A 358 -0.92 3.03 19.52
C GLY A 358 -1.76 3.81 18.52
N GLY A 359 -1.72 5.14 18.63
CA GLY A 359 -2.46 6.02 17.72
C GLY A 359 -3.98 5.91 17.84
N GLN A 360 -4.68 6.31 16.78
CA GLN A 360 -6.13 6.26 16.67
C GLN A 360 -6.50 5.52 15.40
N LEU A 361 -7.35 4.50 15.52
CA LEU A 361 -7.94 3.82 14.37
C LEU A 361 -8.94 4.75 13.68
N ALA A 362 -9.03 4.65 12.35
CA ALA A 362 -9.97 5.42 11.55
C ALA A 362 -11.40 5.28 12.12
N PRO A 363 -12.18 6.36 12.24
CA PRO A 363 -13.56 6.27 12.69
C PRO A 363 -14.37 5.46 11.66
N ALA A 364 -15.31 4.64 12.13
CA ALA A 364 -16.23 3.92 11.23
C ALA A 364 -17.01 4.87 10.32
N TYR A 365 -17.41 6.02 10.87
CA TYR A 365 -18.10 7.08 10.16
C TYR A 365 -17.36 8.41 10.39
N PRO A 366 -16.43 8.81 9.50
CA PRO A 366 -15.71 10.07 9.66
C PRO A 366 -16.67 11.25 9.63
N LYS A 367 -16.51 12.14 10.61
CA LYS A 367 -17.18 13.45 10.62
C LYS A 367 -16.40 14.42 9.72
N PRO A 368 -17.07 15.39 9.07
CA PRO A 368 -16.39 16.46 8.33
C PRO A 368 -15.30 17.13 9.18
N ASN A 369 -14.19 17.53 8.56
CA ASN A 369 -13.15 18.24 9.28
C ASN A 369 -13.67 19.65 9.59
N PRO A 370 -13.69 20.10 10.86
CA PRO A 370 -14.17 21.44 11.22
C PRO A 370 -13.36 22.57 10.57
N ALA A 371 -12.11 22.31 10.17
CA ALA A 371 -11.31 23.27 9.41
C ALA A 371 -11.74 23.40 7.94
N PHE A 372 -12.41 22.38 7.40
CA PHE A 372 -12.85 22.27 6.00
C PHE A 372 -14.26 21.69 5.94
N PRO A 373 -15.27 22.39 6.49
CA PRO A 373 -16.63 21.84 6.66
C PRO A 373 -17.32 21.53 5.32
N ASP A 374 -16.90 22.19 4.24
CA ASP A 374 -17.42 21.99 2.89
C ASP A 374 -16.82 20.74 2.21
N ASN A 375 -15.72 20.19 2.75
CA ASN A 375 -15.11 18.98 2.25
C ASN A 375 -15.72 17.77 2.97
N SER A 376 -16.74 17.19 2.34
CA SER A 376 -17.28 15.90 2.78
C SER A 376 -16.35 14.76 2.34
N PRO A 377 -16.06 13.76 3.18
CA PRO A 377 -15.34 12.57 2.74
C PRO A 377 -16.09 11.94 1.56
N TYR A 378 -15.39 11.60 0.48
CA TYR A 378 -15.96 11.25 -0.82
C TYR A 378 -17.01 10.13 -0.75
N LEU A 379 -16.83 9.17 0.16
CA LEU A 379 -17.75 8.05 0.37
C LEU A 379 -19.15 8.48 0.87
N TYR A 380 -19.29 9.68 1.44
CA TYR A 380 -20.56 10.17 1.99
C TYR A 380 -21.31 11.13 1.07
N SER A 381 -20.63 11.78 0.12
CA SER A 381 -21.25 12.77 -0.77
C SER A 381 -22.15 12.13 -1.84
N LYS A 382 -21.82 10.91 -2.30
CA LYS A 382 -22.65 10.17 -3.29
C LYS A 382 -23.90 9.50 -2.72
N ARG A 383 -23.98 9.25 -1.40
CA ARG A 383 -25.19 8.70 -0.74
C ARG A 383 -26.33 9.72 -0.58
N GLN A 384 -26.07 11.03 -0.71
CA GLN A 384 -27.07 12.06 -0.43
C GLN A 384 -28.03 12.39 -1.60
N LYS A 385 -28.02 11.67 -2.74
CA LYS A 385 -29.02 11.88 -3.80
C LYS A 385 -29.43 10.56 -4.46
N PRO A 386 -30.59 10.01 -4.08
CA PRO A 386 -31.70 10.04 -5.05
C PRO A 386 -33.07 10.52 -4.52
N ASP A 387 -33.25 10.76 -3.21
CA ASP A 387 -34.60 10.93 -2.64
C ASP A 387 -35.02 12.39 -2.31
N GLU A 388 -34.19 13.40 -2.62
CA GLU A 388 -34.55 14.82 -2.44
C GLU A 388 -34.85 15.56 -3.75
N ALA A 389 -35.21 14.82 -4.80
CA ALA A 389 -35.76 15.36 -6.04
C ALA A 389 -37.17 14.80 -6.31
N GLU A 390 -38.12 15.13 -5.42
CA GLU A 390 -39.56 15.14 -5.72
C GLU A 390 -40.06 16.58 -5.90
#